data_AF-A0A672NPT3-F1
#
_entry.id   AF-A0A672NPT3-F1
#
_cell.length_a   1.000
_cell.length_b   1.000
_cell.length_c   1.000
_cell.angle_alpha   90.00
_cell.angle_beta   90.00
_cell.angle_gamma   90.00
#
_symmetry.space_group_name_H-M   'P 1'
#
loop_
_entity.id
_entity.type
_entity.pdbx_description
1 polymer ?
#
loop_
_entity_poly.entity_id
_entity_poly.type
_entity_poly.pdbx_seq_one_letter_code
_entity_poly.pdbx_strand_id
1 'polypeptide(L)'
;MKCTALCSLMPMNLTKLLTSVKADDDDDVDIDGTVEEDLGKSRDGSRTDDEIVQREEEAIQLDGLNASQIKEIREKAEKHAFQAEVNRMMKLIINSLYKNKEIFLRELISNASDALDKIRLLSLTNEDALAGNEELTIKIKSDKEKNMLHITDTGIGMTKEELVKNLGTIAKSGTSEFLNKMTDMQEEGQSTSELIGQFGVGFYSAFLVADKVIVTSKHNNDTQHIWESDSNDFSVINDPRGDTLGRGTTITLVMKEEASDYLELETIKNLVRKYSQFINFPIYVWSSKTETVEEPIEEEEEAEKEEAAEDEAEVEEEDEDKDKPKTKKVEKTVWDWELMNDIKPIWQRPAKEVEEDEYKAFYKTFSRDSDEPISHIHFTAEGEVTFKSILFIPASAPRGLFDEYGTKKNDFIKLFVRRVFITDDFHDMMPKYLNFIKGVVSPSVCLFLSVASKIFRSHKDEQNEEPTVDWQRERERERETNH
;
A
#
# COMPACT_ATOMS: atom_id res chain seq x y z
N MET A 1 -21.00 -36.13 -31.51
CA MET A 1 -22.38 -36.41 -31.00
C MET A 1 -22.29 -36.45 -29.48
N LYS A 2 -22.82 -35.54 -28.67
CA LYS A 2 -23.88 -34.51 -28.78
C LYS A 2 -23.39 -33.28 -28.00
N CYS A 3 -23.04 -32.17 -28.65
CA CYS A 3 -23.80 -30.91 -28.75
C CYS A 3 -25.10 -30.78 -27.93
N THR A 4 -25.29 -29.55 -27.42
CA THR A 4 -26.53 -28.87 -27.00
C THR A 4 -27.23 -29.33 -25.72
N ALA A 5 -26.97 -28.64 -24.60
CA ALA A 5 -27.97 -28.33 -23.56
C ALA A 5 -27.39 -27.33 -22.52
N LEU A 6 -27.22 -26.06 -22.88
CA LEU A 6 -27.15 -24.92 -21.95
C LEU A 6 -27.25 -23.62 -22.75
N CYS A 7 -28.36 -23.49 -23.47
CA CYS A 7 -28.75 -22.28 -24.18
C CYS A 7 -30.26 -22.12 -23.99
N SER A 8 -30.66 -21.61 -22.82
CA SER A 8 -32.05 -21.28 -22.49
C SER A 8 -32.06 -20.66 -21.10
N LEU A 9 -32.00 -19.33 -21.03
CA LEU A 9 -32.73 -18.45 -20.09
C LEU A 9 -32.16 -17.02 -20.20
N MET A 10 -32.47 -16.38 -21.33
CA MET A 10 -32.64 -14.91 -21.40
C MET A 10 -34.11 -14.60 -21.05
N PRO A 11 -34.40 -13.37 -20.58
CA PRO A 11 -35.62 -12.72 -21.03
C PRO A 11 -35.34 -11.35 -21.68
N MET A 12 -35.65 -11.26 -22.98
CA MET A 12 -36.05 -10.04 -23.68
C MET A 12 -37.57 -10.13 -23.95
N ASN A 13 -38.32 -9.11 -23.53
CA ASN A 13 -39.56 -8.55 -24.12
C ASN A 13 -40.15 -7.59 -23.06
N LEU A 14 -40.00 -6.27 -23.13
CA LEU A 14 -40.50 -5.26 -24.08
C LEU A 14 -42.03 -5.03 -24.07
N THR A 15 -42.42 -3.83 -23.61
CA THR A 15 -43.57 -2.99 -23.99
C THR A 15 -45.02 -3.48 -23.79
N LYS A 16 -45.75 -2.80 -22.90
CA LYS A 16 -47.04 -2.12 -23.18
C LYS A 16 -47.56 -1.38 -21.94
N LEU A 17 -47.56 -0.04 -21.97
CA LEU A 17 -48.68 0.86 -21.61
C LEU A 17 -48.15 2.29 -21.40
N LEU A 18 -48.25 3.08 -22.48
CA LEU A 18 -48.32 4.54 -22.46
C LEU A 18 -49.80 4.92 -22.47
N THR A 19 -50.23 5.79 -21.56
CA THR A 19 -51.28 6.77 -21.83
C THR A 19 -51.00 8.06 -21.04
N SER A 20 -50.96 9.13 -21.80
CA SER A 20 -50.73 10.54 -21.50
C SER A 20 -51.96 11.21 -20.89
N VAL A 21 -51.78 12.17 -19.98
CA VAL A 21 -52.58 13.42 -19.89
C VAL A 21 -51.67 14.56 -19.42
N LYS A 22 -51.82 15.73 -20.04
CA LYS A 22 -51.04 16.95 -19.93
C LYS A 22 -51.98 18.12 -19.60
N ALA A 23 -51.49 19.06 -18.78
CA ALA A 23 -51.75 20.52 -18.66
C ALA A 23 -53.18 21.10 -18.50
N ASP A 24 -53.29 22.08 -17.58
CA ASP A 24 -53.70 23.51 -17.76
C ASP A 24 -53.92 24.11 -16.34
N ASP A 25 -53.11 25.08 -15.88
CA ASP A 25 -53.10 26.55 -16.10
C ASP A 25 -54.11 27.35 -15.23
N ASP A 26 -53.54 28.32 -14.50
CA ASP A 26 -54.04 29.59 -13.93
C ASP A 26 -55.30 29.67 -13.04
N ASP A 27 -55.14 30.30 -11.86
CA ASP A 27 -55.92 31.50 -11.50
C ASP A 27 -55.34 32.19 -10.23
N ASP A 28 -54.97 33.46 -10.40
CA ASP A 28 -54.63 34.47 -9.40
C ASP A 28 -55.78 34.77 -8.43
N VAL A 29 -55.49 34.93 -7.12
CA VAL A 29 -56.20 35.91 -6.27
C VAL A 29 -55.28 36.43 -5.15
N ASP A 30 -54.85 37.69 -5.26
CA ASP A 30 -54.37 38.54 -4.16
C ASP A 30 -55.52 38.94 -3.23
N ILE A 31 -55.24 39.16 -1.93
CA ILE A 31 -55.57 40.37 -1.13
C ILE A 31 -55.52 40.09 0.40
N ASP A 32 -54.51 40.74 1.01
CA ASP A 32 -54.52 41.58 2.22
C ASP A 32 -54.64 40.97 3.64
N GLY A 33 -53.79 41.48 4.55
CA GLY A 33 -53.89 41.20 5.98
C GLY A 33 -52.61 41.30 6.83
N THR A 34 -52.03 42.51 6.93
CA THR A 34 -51.35 43.11 8.12
C THR A 34 -50.17 42.42 8.84
N VAL A 35 -49.21 43.29 9.16
CA VAL A 35 -47.90 43.10 9.83
C VAL A 35 -48.07 42.90 11.36
N GLU A 36 -47.33 41.95 11.95
CA GLU A 36 -46.79 42.06 13.32
C GLU A 36 -45.35 41.52 13.38
N GLU A 37 -44.50 42.23 14.12
CA GLU A 37 -43.04 42.09 14.20
C GLU A 37 -42.57 40.91 15.07
N ASP A 38 -41.46 40.30 14.60
CA ASP A 38 -40.28 39.79 15.30
C ASP A 38 -40.40 39.14 16.70
N LEU A 39 -39.91 37.90 16.82
CA LEU A 39 -39.12 37.39 17.96
C LEU A 39 -38.59 35.96 17.66
N GLY A 40 -37.59 35.87 16.80
CA GLY A 40 -36.90 34.62 16.46
C GLY A 40 -35.55 34.43 17.17
N LYS A 41 -35.54 34.30 18.51
CA LYS A 41 -34.38 33.79 19.26
C LYS A 41 -34.82 32.76 20.31
N SER A 42 -34.72 31.48 19.95
CA SER A 42 -34.65 30.39 20.92
C SER A 42 -33.50 29.47 20.51
N ARG A 43 -32.41 29.54 21.29
CA ARG A 43 -31.34 28.55 21.38
C ARG A 43 -31.79 27.54 22.43
N ASP A 44 -32.33 26.40 22.02
CA ASP A 44 -32.66 25.31 22.95
C ASP A 44 -32.05 23.99 22.45
N GLY A 45 -30.72 23.96 22.35
CA GLY A 45 -29.95 22.82 21.87
C GLY A 45 -28.78 22.42 22.78
N SER A 46 -28.78 22.81 24.06
CA SER A 46 -27.63 22.56 24.96
C SER A 46 -28.00 22.10 26.37
N ARG A 47 -29.28 21.94 26.72
CA ARG A 47 -29.70 21.56 28.09
C ARG A 47 -29.79 20.06 28.32
N THR A 48 -29.95 19.27 27.26
CA THR A 48 -30.12 17.81 27.37
C THR A 48 -28.83 17.09 27.71
N ASP A 49 -27.67 17.56 27.24
CA ASP A 49 -26.38 16.92 27.54
C ASP A 49 -25.92 17.19 28.98
N ASP A 50 -26.10 18.40 29.49
CA ASP A 50 -25.75 18.75 30.88
C ASP A 50 -26.60 17.97 31.90
N GLU A 51 -27.88 17.76 31.60
CA GLU A 51 -28.77 16.96 32.45
C GLU A 51 -28.45 15.45 32.40
N ILE A 52 -28.03 14.93 31.25
CA ILE A 52 -27.61 13.52 31.10
C ILE A 52 -26.30 13.28 31.87
N VAL A 53 -25.33 14.18 31.74
CA VAL A 53 -24.05 14.11 32.48
C VAL A 53 -24.34 14.10 33.97
N GLN A 54 -25.13 15.04 34.49
CA GLN A 54 -25.48 15.08 35.92
C GLN A 54 -26.15 13.77 36.41
N ARG A 55 -26.98 13.15 35.56
CA ARG A 55 -27.66 11.88 35.88
C ARG A 55 -26.71 10.69 35.91
N GLU A 56 -25.73 10.65 34.99
CA GLU A 56 -24.66 9.66 35.01
C GLU A 56 -23.71 9.87 36.20
N GLU A 57 -23.45 11.13 36.57
CA GLU A 57 -22.62 11.48 37.71
C GLU A 57 -23.23 11.03 39.05
N GLU A 58 -24.55 11.12 39.19
CA GLU A 58 -25.31 10.65 40.36
C GLU A 58 -25.47 9.12 40.42
N ALA A 59 -25.37 8.43 39.28
CA ALA A 59 -25.55 6.98 39.18
C ALA A 59 -24.31 6.17 39.61
N ILE A 60 -23.13 6.80 39.67
CA ILE A 60 -21.88 6.14 40.09
C ILE A 60 -21.82 6.14 41.62
N GLN A 61 -22.48 5.17 42.24
CA GLN A 61 -22.33 4.91 43.67
C GLN A 61 -20.97 4.24 43.93
N LEU A 62 -19.96 5.05 44.25
CA LEU A 62 -18.74 4.57 44.88
C LEU A 62 -19.07 4.12 46.30
N ASP A 63 -18.66 2.88 46.62
CA ASP A 63 -19.05 2.13 47.82
C ASP A 63 -18.98 2.99 49.11
N GLY A 64 -20.14 3.31 49.69
CA GLY A 64 -20.27 4.04 50.96
C GLY A 64 -20.15 5.58 50.91
N LEU A 65 -19.99 6.21 49.73
CA LEU A 65 -19.91 7.67 49.62
C LEU A 65 -21.24 8.29 49.14
N ASN A 66 -21.64 9.41 49.76
CA ASN A 66 -22.82 10.15 49.31
C ASN A 66 -22.49 11.09 48.13
N ALA A 67 -23.51 11.53 47.39
CA ALA A 67 -23.34 12.39 46.21
C ALA A 67 -22.54 13.68 46.48
N SER A 68 -22.72 14.29 47.66
CA SER A 68 -21.97 15.48 48.08
C SER A 68 -20.47 15.21 48.29
N GLN A 69 -20.11 14.05 48.84
CA GLN A 69 -18.71 13.64 49.03
C GLN A 69 -18.05 13.29 47.70
N ILE A 70 -18.78 12.66 46.77
CA ILE A 70 -18.27 12.36 45.42
C ILE A 70 -17.98 13.65 44.66
N LYS A 71 -18.87 14.65 44.77
CA LYS A 71 -18.66 15.97 44.17
C LYS A 71 -17.43 16.68 44.76
N GLU A 72 -17.28 16.68 46.08
CA GLU A 72 -16.12 17.26 46.75
C GLU A 72 -14.81 16.55 46.38
N ILE A 73 -14.82 15.22 46.23
CA ILE A 73 -13.66 14.44 45.77
C ILE A 73 -13.29 14.81 44.34
N ARG A 74 -14.27 14.96 43.43
CA ARG A 74 -14.01 15.33 42.03
C ARG A 74 -13.50 16.77 41.88
N GLU A 75 -14.03 17.71 42.67
CA GLU A 75 -13.58 19.10 42.67
C GLU A 75 -12.16 19.25 43.24
N LYS A 76 -11.80 18.43 44.23
CA LYS A 76 -10.46 18.42 44.85
C LYS A 76 -9.49 17.45 44.17
N ALA A 77 -9.95 16.64 43.23
CA ALA A 77 -9.10 15.69 42.53
C ALA A 77 -8.12 16.41 41.61
N GLU A 78 -6.84 16.11 41.77
CA GLU A 78 -5.82 16.59 40.85
C GLU A 78 -5.87 15.77 39.55
N LYS A 79 -6.06 16.48 38.44
CA LYS A 79 -6.00 15.87 37.11
C LYS A 79 -4.55 15.86 36.64
N HIS A 80 -4.00 14.67 36.46
CA HIS A 80 -2.68 14.45 35.88
C HIS A 80 -2.83 13.88 34.47
N ALA A 81 -2.10 14.43 33.50
CA ALA A 81 -2.04 13.87 32.16
C ALA A 81 -1.05 12.69 32.13
N PHE A 82 -1.34 11.67 31.33
CA PHE A 82 -0.39 10.59 31.11
C PHE A 82 0.91 11.12 30.50
N GLN A 83 2.04 10.76 31.10
CA GLN A 83 3.37 11.05 30.60
C GLN A 83 3.96 9.77 30.01
N ALA A 84 4.73 9.92 28.92
CA ALA A 84 5.39 8.81 28.26
C ALA A 84 6.87 9.13 28.04
N GLU A 85 7.73 8.18 28.39
CA GLU A 85 9.18 8.30 28.19
C GLU A 85 9.53 7.91 26.74
N VAL A 86 9.85 8.91 25.92
CA VAL A 86 10.12 8.77 24.47
C VAL A 86 11.22 7.74 24.20
N ASN A 87 12.34 7.82 24.92
CA ASN A 87 13.48 6.91 24.75
C ASN A 87 13.12 5.45 25.02
N ARG A 88 12.24 5.21 26.00
CA ARG A 88 11.78 3.86 26.32
C ARG A 88 10.79 3.35 25.28
N MET A 89 9.91 4.21 24.77
CA MET A 89 9.00 3.86 23.68
C MET A 89 9.75 3.53 22.39
N MET A 90 10.78 4.31 22.01
CA MET A 90 11.64 4.01 20.86
C MET A 90 12.28 2.63 20.98
N LYS A 91 12.87 2.31 22.14
CA LYS A 91 13.46 0.98 22.38
C LYS A 91 12.44 -0.15 22.27
N LEU A 92 11.19 0.06 22.66
CA LEU A 92 10.12 -0.93 22.50
C LEU A 92 9.68 -1.10 21.05
N ILE A 93 9.57 0.00 20.30
CA ILE A 93 9.25 -0.03 18.86
C ILE A 93 10.34 -0.78 18.10
N ILE A 94 11.61 -0.49 18.40
CA ILE A 94 12.76 -1.09 17.71
C ILE A 94 12.95 -2.56 18.13
N ASN A 95 12.90 -2.90 19.43
CA ASN A 95 13.30 -4.25 19.87
C ASN A 95 12.13 -5.23 20.06
N SER A 96 10.91 -4.74 20.27
CA SER A 96 9.81 -5.58 20.73
C SER A 96 8.63 -5.65 19.77
N LEU A 97 8.44 -4.62 18.94
CA LEU A 97 7.26 -4.52 18.09
C LEU A 97 7.36 -5.37 16.81
N TYR A 98 8.55 -5.40 16.20
CA TYR A 98 8.75 -6.09 14.92
C TYR A 98 9.51 -7.40 15.11
N LYS A 99 8.89 -8.52 14.71
CA LYS A 99 9.55 -9.82 14.64
C LYS A 99 10.55 -9.90 13.49
N ASN A 100 10.22 -9.30 12.35
CA ASN A 100 11.04 -9.33 11.14
C ASN A 100 11.57 -7.92 10.85
N LYS A 101 12.90 -7.80 10.71
CA LYS A 101 13.56 -6.53 10.39
C LYS A 101 13.22 -6.03 8.99
N GLU A 102 12.92 -6.92 8.04
CA GLU A 102 12.59 -6.62 6.63
C GLU A 102 11.42 -5.64 6.41
N ILE A 103 10.60 -5.43 7.44
CA ILE A 103 9.43 -4.54 7.41
C ILE A 103 9.82 -3.08 7.21
N PHE A 104 11.06 -2.69 7.55
CA PHE A 104 11.51 -1.30 7.41
C PHE A 104 11.27 -0.75 6.00
N LEU A 105 11.59 -1.53 4.96
CA LEU A 105 11.49 -1.08 3.57
C LEU A 105 10.02 -0.91 3.16
N ARG A 106 9.14 -1.78 3.64
CA ARG A 106 7.68 -1.66 3.45
C ARG A 106 7.15 -0.36 4.04
N GLU A 107 7.53 -0.05 5.29
CA GLU A 107 7.08 1.18 5.95
C GLU A 107 7.57 2.44 5.23
N LEU A 108 8.85 2.45 4.82
CA LEU A 108 9.42 3.60 4.10
C LEU A 108 8.79 3.81 2.72
N ILE A 109 8.56 2.74 1.96
CA ILE A 109 7.86 2.83 0.66
C ILE A 109 6.40 3.26 0.86
N SER A 110 5.73 2.79 1.92
CA SER A 110 4.36 3.20 2.23
C SER A 110 4.28 4.70 2.55
N ASN A 111 5.23 5.23 3.33
CA ASN A 111 5.33 6.65 3.62
C ASN A 111 5.61 7.49 2.36
N ALA A 112 6.47 7.00 1.47
CA ALA A 112 6.75 7.62 0.18
C ALA A 112 5.49 7.64 -0.72
N SER A 113 4.73 6.54 -0.76
CA SER A 113 3.45 6.48 -1.48
C SER A 113 2.45 7.49 -0.94
N ASP A 114 2.31 7.59 0.40
CA ASP A 114 1.44 8.59 1.02
C ASP A 114 1.86 10.02 0.67
N ALA A 115 3.17 10.29 0.59
CA ALA A 115 3.68 11.61 0.20
C ALA A 115 3.38 11.95 -1.27
N LEU A 116 3.43 10.95 -2.16
CA LEU A 116 3.06 11.07 -3.57
C LEU A 116 1.54 11.27 -3.73
N ASP A 117 0.73 10.55 -2.95
CA ASP A 117 -0.72 10.73 -2.95
C ASP A 117 -1.13 12.12 -2.47
N LYS A 118 -0.48 12.64 -1.42
CA LYS A 118 -0.74 14.01 -0.94
C LYS A 118 -0.49 15.06 -2.03
N ILE A 119 0.65 14.98 -2.72
CA ILE A 119 0.93 15.96 -3.78
C ILE A 119 0.00 15.78 -4.98
N ARG A 120 -0.35 14.54 -5.35
CA ARG A 120 -1.32 14.25 -6.39
C ARG A 120 -2.70 14.84 -6.07
N LEU A 121 -3.14 14.72 -4.83
CA LEU A 121 -4.41 15.29 -4.36
C LEU A 121 -4.37 16.82 -4.36
N LEU A 122 -3.26 17.42 -3.92
CA LEU A 122 -3.07 18.87 -3.99
C LEU A 122 -2.97 19.39 -5.43
N SER A 123 -2.43 18.62 -6.36
CA SER A 123 -2.37 19.03 -7.77
C SER A 123 -3.73 19.09 -8.45
N LEU A 124 -4.76 18.45 -7.87
CA LEU A 124 -6.14 18.58 -8.36
C LEU A 124 -6.75 19.96 -8.05
N THR A 125 -6.23 20.65 -7.03
CA THR A 125 -6.74 21.96 -6.57
C THR A 125 -5.76 23.10 -6.84
N ASN A 126 -4.47 22.81 -7.04
CA ASN A 126 -3.42 23.78 -7.31
C ASN A 126 -2.53 23.32 -8.47
N GLU A 127 -2.59 24.02 -9.61
CA GLU A 127 -1.82 23.72 -10.82
C GLU A 127 -0.30 23.82 -10.61
N ASP A 128 0.15 24.73 -9.73
CA ASP A 128 1.58 24.94 -9.46
C ASP A 128 2.19 23.90 -8.49
N ALA A 129 1.37 22.99 -7.95
CA ALA A 129 1.84 21.99 -6.99
C ALA A 129 2.95 21.09 -7.57
N LEU A 130 2.88 20.80 -8.88
CA LEU A 130 3.82 19.92 -9.56
C LEU A 130 5.05 20.65 -10.15
N ALA A 131 5.09 21.98 -10.09
CA ALA A 131 6.10 22.79 -10.80
C ALA A 131 7.57 22.45 -10.46
N GLY A 132 7.85 21.98 -9.24
CA GLY A 132 9.20 21.58 -8.83
C GLY A 132 9.68 20.25 -9.44
N ASN A 133 8.76 19.33 -9.73
CA ASN A 133 9.03 18.03 -10.34
C ASN A 133 7.71 17.39 -10.80
N GLU A 134 7.55 17.11 -12.09
CA GLU A 134 6.30 16.50 -12.60
C GLU A 134 6.24 14.98 -12.35
N GLU A 135 7.39 14.33 -12.20
CA GLU A 135 7.45 12.89 -11.99
C GLU A 135 6.96 12.51 -10.59
N LEU A 136 6.10 11.50 -10.50
CA LEU A 136 5.64 10.90 -9.25
C LEU A 136 6.22 9.49 -9.12
N THR A 137 7.41 9.37 -8.53
CA THR A 137 8.17 8.11 -8.50
C THR A 137 8.87 7.90 -7.16
N ILE A 138 9.17 6.63 -6.87
CA ILE A 138 9.99 6.20 -5.73
C ILE A 138 11.25 5.55 -6.31
N LYS A 139 12.43 6.00 -5.89
CA LYS A 139 13.73 5.54 -6.39
C LYS A 139 14.58 5.01 -5.23
N ILE A 140 15.04 3.77 -5.33
CA ILE A 140 15.85 3.09 -4.30
C ILE A 140 17.25 2.83 -4.85
N LYS A 141 18.27 3.28 -4.12
CA LYS A 141 19.68 3.10 -4.49
C LYS A 141 20.48 2.60 -3.29
N SER A 142 21.18 1.49 -3.44
CA SER A 142 22.18 1.04 -2.46
C SER A 142 23.56 1.58 -2.83
N ASP A 143 24.30 2.03 -1.81
CA ASP A 143 25.70 2.42 -1.87
C ASP A 143 26.47 1.51 -0.90
N LYS A 144 27.01 0.41 -1.44
CA LYS A 144 27.76 -0.58 -0.66
C LYS A 144 29.07 -0.02 -0.12
N GLU A 145 29.73 0.86 -0.86
CA GLU A 145 31.02 1.42 -0.48
C GLU A 145 30.92 2.29 0.78
N LYS A 146 29.81 3.02 0.89
CA LYS A 146 29.54 3.89 2.05
C LYS A 146 28.61 3.27 3.08
N ASN A 147 28.18 2.02 2.88
CA ASN A 147 27.25 1.31 3.75
C ASN A 147 25.92 2.08 3.94
N MET A 148 25.38 2.60 2.84
CA MET A 148 24.16 3.42 2.84
C MET A 148 23.08 2.88 1.90
N LEU A 149 21.83 2.98 2.35
CA LEU A 149 20.65 2.73 1.51
C LEU A 149 19.84 4.01 1.39
N HIS A 150 19.55 4.41 0.16
CA HIS A 150 18.81 5.62 -0.15
C HIS A 150 17.43 5.28 -0.71
N ILE A 151 16.39 5.89 -0.15
CA ILE A 151 15.01 5.83 -0.63
C ILE A 151 14.59 7.27 -0.92
N THR A 152 14.35 7.58 -2.19
CA THR A 152 14.00 8.92 -2.66
C THR A 152 12.58 8.91 -3.22
N ASP A 153 11.72 9.78 -2.73
CA ASP A 153 10.40 10.02 -3.28
C ASP A 153 10.27 11.45 -3.80
N THR A 154 9.44 11.64 -4.83
CA THR A 154 9.11 12.95 -5.40
C THR A 154 7.76 13.49 -4.88
N GLY A 155 7.39 13.09 -3.66
CA GLY A 155 6.14 13.48 -3.00
C GLY A 155 6.11 14.95 -2.59
N ILE A 156 5.21 15.28 -1.66
CA ILE A 156 5.01 16.66 -1.19
C ILE A 156 6.24 17.25 -0.45
N GLY A 157 7.05 16.40 0.20
CA GLY A 157 8.13 16.84 1.09
C GLY A 157 7.61 17.35 2.43
N MET A 158 8.53 17.85 3.27
CA MET A 158 8.24 18.40 4.60
C MET A 158 8.97 19.73 4.80
N THR A 159 8.26 20.69 5.38
CA THR A 159 8.84 21.93 5.91
C THR A 159 9.67 21.66 7.16
N LYS A 160 10.48 22.64 7.60
CA LYS A 160 11.24 22.54 8.85
C LYS A 160 10.35 22.25 10.06
N GLU A 161 9.20 22.91 10.13
CA GLU A 161 8.22 22.72 11.20
C GLU A 161 7.63 21.30 11.17
N GLU A 162 7.32 20.78 9.99
CA GLU A 162 6.81 19.41 9.82
C GLU A 162 7.87 18.36 10.14
N LEU A 163 9.15 18.58 9.80
CA LEU A 163 10.24 17.67 10.19
C LEU A 163 10.31 17.54 11.72
N VAL A 164 10.27 18.66 12.44
CA VAL A 164 10.30 18.66 13.92
C VAL A 164 9.02 18.06 14.50
N LYS A 165 7.85 18.47 13.98
CA LYS A 165 6.55 18.06 14.51
C LYS A 165 6.22 16.60 14.20
N ASN A 166 6.41 16.15 12.96
CA ASN A 166 5.96 14.83 12.48
C ASN A 166 7.00 13.74 12.74
N LEU A 167 8.30 13.99 12.51
CA LEU A 167 9.36 13.00 12.76
C LEU A 167 9.90 13.04 14.19
N GLY A 168 9.74 14.17 14.90
CA GLY A 168 10.15 14.31 16.29
C GLY A 168 9.10 13.87 17.33
N THR A 169 7.86 13.60 16.90
CA THR A 169 6.79 13.17 17.81
C THR A 169 6.36 11.74 17.50
N ILE A 170 6.46 10.84 18.48
CA ILE A 170 5.98 9.45 18.34
C ILE A 170 4.45 9.44 18.31
N ALA A 171 3.88 8.53 17.50
CA ALA A 171 2.44 8.36 17.34
C ALA A 171 1.72 9.57 16.72
N LYS A 172 2.45 10.36 15.92
CA LYS A 172 1.91 11.47 15.15
C LYS A 172 2.01 11.17 13.67
N SER A 173 0.87 11.11 12.99
CA SER A 173 0.82 10.90 11.53
C SER A 173 0.33 12.17 10.84
N GLY A 174 1.21 12.79 10.06
CA GLY A 174 0.82 13.87 9.15
C GLY A 174 -0.15 13.41 8.06
N THR A 175 -0.18 12.10 7.75
CA THR A 175 -1.16 11.52 6.82
C THR A 175 -2.56 11.50 7.43
N SER A 176 -2.70 11.16 8.71
CA SER A 176 -3.99 11.24 9.41
C SER A 176 -4.50 12.68 9.53
N GLU A 177 -3.62 13.64 9.86
CA GLU A 177 -3.99 15.07 9.90
C GLU A 177 -4.45 15.57 8.51
N PHE A 178 -3.79 15.15 7.43
CA PHE A 178 -4.17 15.50 6.06
C PHE A 178 -5.52 14.89 5.66
N LEU A 179 -5.74 13.61 6.00
CA LEU A 179 -6.99 12.92 5.70
C LEU A 179 -8.17 13.62 6.38
N ASN A 180 -8.05 13.98 7.66
CA ASN A 180 -9.09 14.73 8.37
C ASN A 180 -9.42 16.07 7.66
N LYS A 181 -8.39 16.85 7.32
CA LYS A 181 -8.57 18.11 6.59
C LYS A 181 -9.27 17.91 5.24
N MET A 182 -8.95 16.82 4.54
CA MET A 182 -9.51 16.57 3.22
C MET A 182 -10.95 16.04 3.29
N THR A 183 -11.29 15.23 4.29
CA THR A 183 -12.67 14.83 4.59
C THR A 183 -13.53 16.04 4.92
N ASP A 184 -13.01 16.98 5.70
CA ASP A 184 -13.72 18.22 6.06
C ASP A 184 -13.96 19.13 4.85
N MET A 185 -13.17 18.98 3.78
CA MET A 185 -13.24 19.78 2.55
C MET A 185 -14.04 19.14 1.41
N GLN A 186 -14.49 17.89 1.54
CA GLN A 186 -15.09 17.13 0.44
C GLN A 186 -16.62 17.03 0.52
N GLU A 187 -17.28 17.43 -0.57
CA GLU A 187 -18.60 16.90 -0.97
C GLU A 187 -18.40 15.49 -1.59
N GLU A 188 -19.37 14.59 -1.35
CA GLU A 188 -19.33 13.15 -1.68
C GLU A 188 -18.75 12.83 -3.09
N GLY A 189 -17.60 12.14 -3.16
CA GLY A 189 -17.14 11.54 -4.43
C GLY A 189 -15.63 11.39 -4.67
N GLN A 190 -14.75 12.00 -3.87
CA GLN A 190 -13.30 11.87 -4.06
C GLN A 190 -12.72 10.77 -3.14
N SER A 191 -12.01 9.80 -3.74
CA SER A 191 -11.46 8.64 -3.03
C SER A 191 -10.19 8.99 -2.23
N THR A 192 -10.34 9.47 -0.99
CA THR A 192 -9.24 9.63 -0.01
C THR A 192 -8.78 8.31 0.62
N SER A 193 -9.39 7.20 0.21
CA SER A 193 -9.24 5.85 0.80
C SER A 193 -7.89 5.17 0.53
N GLU A 194 -6.99 5.79 -0.25
CA GLU A 194 -5.72 5.18 -0.66
C GLU A 194 -4.58 5.37 0.35
N LEU A 195 -4.69 6.34 1.27
CA LEU A 195 -3.63 6.64 2.24
C LEU A 195 -3.42 5.50 3.25
N ILE A 196 -2.18 5.09 3.45
CA ILE A 196 -1.80 3.90 4.23
C ILE A 196 -1.50 4.25 5.70
N GLY A 197 -0.68 5.27 5.95
CA GLY A 197 -0.09 5.54 7.26
C GLY A 197 -1.03 6.22 8.27
N GLN A 198 -1.51 5.47 9.27
CA GLN A 198 -2.41 6.02 10.32
C GLN A 198 -1.75 6.19 11.70
N PHE A 199 -0.77 5.35 12.04
CA PHE A 199 -0.26 5.22 13.42
C PHE A 199 0.88 6.18 13.78
N GLY A 200 1.65 6.67 12.79
CA GLY A 200 2.79 7.57 13.08
C GLY A 200 3.97 6.90 13.80
N VAL A 201 4.16 5.59 13.60
CA VAL A 201 5.30 4.83 14.16
C VAL A 201 6.17 4.13 13.10
N GLY A 202 5.67 3.97 11.86
CA GLY A 202 6.32 3.20 10.81
C GLY A 202 7.71 3.73 10.42
N PHE A 203 7.92 5.04 10.47
CA PHE A 203 9.23 5.66 10.20
C PHE A 203 10.34 5.11 11.11
N TYR A 204 10.06 4.90 12.40
CA TYR A 204 11.06 4.45 13.36
C TYR A 204 11.48 2.99 13.16
N SER A 205 10.77 2.22 12.33
CA SER A 205 11.23 0.89 11.90
C SER A 205 12.55 0.93 11.11
N ALA A 206 12.94 2.09 10.57
CA ALA A 206 14.25 2.29 9.95
C ALA A 206 15.41 1.96 10.90
N PHE A 207 15.28 2.26 12.20
CA PHE A 207 16.30 1.98 13.22
C PHE A 207 16.44 0.48 13.56
N LEU A 208 15.61 -0.40 12.98
CA LEU A 208 15.82 -1.85 13.05
C LEU A 208 17.10 -2.27 12.33
N VAL A 209 17.42 -1.58 11.23
CA VAL A 209 18.49 -1.93 10.29
C VAL A 209 19.54 -0.83 10.13
N ALA A 210 19.28 0.38 10.63
CA ALA A 210 20.18 1.52 10.54
C ALA A 210 20.59 2.02 11.94
N ASP A 211 21.85 2.41 12.11
CA ASP A 211 22.33 3.09 13.31
C ASP A 211 21.98 4.58 13.29
N LYS A 212 21.95 5.16 12.10
CA LYS A 212 21.64 6.57 11.88
C LYS A 212 20.72 6.72 10.67
N VAL A 213 19.75 7.62 10.80
CA VAL A 213 18.81 7.96 9.74
C VAL A 213 18.96 9.44 9.41
N ILE A 214 19.17 9.73 8.13
CA ILE A 214 19.30 11.09 7.59
C ILE A 214 18.15 11.31 6.62
N VAL A 215 17.32 12.31 6.87
CA VAL A 215 16.16 12.67 6.06
C VAL A 215 16.41 14.04 5.46
N THR A 216 16.62 14.10 4.15
CA THR A 216 16.69 15.37 3.41
C THR A 216 15.33 15.62 2.78
N SER A 217 14.67 16.73 3.06
CA SER A 217 13.34 17.02 2.53
C SER A 217 13.23 18.43 1.97
N LYS A 218 12.48 18.55 0.86
CA LYS A 218 12.17 19.81 0.20
C LYS A 218 10.67 19.89 -0.05
N HIS A 219 10.02 20.82 0.65
CA HIS A 219 8.63 21.20 0.41
C HIS A 219 8.59 22.42 -0.52
N ASN A 220 7.55 22.58 -1.34
CA ASN A 220 7.45 23.71 -2.30
C ASN A 220 7.54 25.08 -1.60
N ASN A 221 6.93 25.20 -0.42
CA ASN A 221 6.83 26.45 0.34
C ASN A 221 7.97 26.69 1.35
N ASP A 222 9.03 25.90 1.34
CA ASP A 222 10.17 26.03 2.26
C ASP A 222 11.49 25.70 1.55
N THR A 223 12.60 26.07 2.19
CA THR A 223 13.96 25.67 1.83
C THR A 223 14.20 24.17 2.08
N GLN A 224 15.25 23.62 1.47
CA GLN A 224 15.65 22.23 1.70
C GLN A 224 16.30 22.10 3.08
N HIS A 225 15.87 21.10 3.86
CA HIS A 225 16.37 20.83 5.20
C HIS A 225 16.90 19.40 5.31
N ILE A 226 17.91 19.21 6.17
CA ILE A 226 18.45 17.92 6.57
C ILE A 226 18.08 17.69 8.03
N TRP A 227 17.38 16.59 8.28
CA TRP A 227 17.09 16.04 9.58
C TRP A 227 17.99 14.82 9.81
N GLU A 228 18.68 14.73 10.94
CA GLU A 228 19.57 13.61 11.27
C GLU A 228 19.30 13.12 12.69
N SER A 229 19.22 11.79 12.87
CA SER A 229 19.00 11.17 14.18
C SER A 229 19.67 9.81 14.32
N ASP A 230 20.05 9.48 15.56
CA ASP A 230 20.61 8.22 16.02
C ASP A 230 19.62 7.39 16.87
N SER A 231 18.32 7.74 16.84
CA SER A 231 17.21 7.26 17.69
C SER A 231 17.12 7.83 19.11
N ASN A 232 18.14 8.51 19.63
CA ASN A 232 18.10 9.14 20.95
C ASN A 232 17.69 10.60 20.85
N ASP A 233 18.34 11.34 19.96
CA ASP A 233 18.02 12.73 19.65
C ASP A 233 18.04 12.98 18.14
N PHE A 234 17.65 14.17 17.73
CA PHE A 234 17.68 14.58 16.33
C PHE A 234 18.10 16.03 16.19
N SER A 235 18.70 16.35 15.05
CA SER A 235 19.10 17.69 14.66
C SER A 235 18.46 18.07 13.33
N VAL A 236 18.22 19.37 13.13
CA VAL A 236 17.65 19.92 11.89
C VAL A 236 18.47 21.12 11.44
N ILE A 237 18.99 21.05 10.22
CA ILE A 237 19.81 22.09 9.61
C ILE A 237 19.34 22.38 8.18
N ASN A 238 19.50 23.61 7.71
CA ASN A 238 19.29 23.94 6.30
C ASN A 238 20.34 23.23 5.44
N ASP A 239 19.94 22.67 4.30
CA ASP A 239 20.88 21.97 3.42
C ASP A 239 21.88 22.96 2.79
N PRO A 240 23.20 22.80 3.03
CA PRO A 240 24.20 23.71 2.46
C PRO A 240 24.32 23.62 0.94
N ARG A 241 23.80 22.56 0.31
CA ARG A 241 23.82 22.36 -1.15
C ARG A 241 22.75 23.18 -1.88
N GLY A 242 21.77 23.73 -1.15
CA GLY A 242 20.61 24.39 -1.72
C GLY A 242 19.54 23.38 -2.18
N ASP A 243 18.74 23.76 -3.17
CA ASP A 243 17.64 22.96 -3.70
C ASP A 243 18.14 21.91 -4.69
N THR A 244 18.47 20.72 -4.18
CA THR A 244 18.95 19.60 -4.98
C THR A 244 17.82 18.65 -5.38
N LEU A 245 16.78 18.56 -4.54
CA LEU A 245 15.68 17.60 -4.73
C LEU A 245 14.56 18.16 -5.62
N GLY A 246 14.41 19.49 -5.70
CA GLY A 246 13.27 20.16 -6.32
C GLY A 246 12.01 20.03 -5.46
N ARG A 247 11.55 18.80 -5.24
CA ARG A 247 10.44 18.45 -4.34
C ARG A 247 10.54 16.99 -3.87
N GLY A 248 10.18 16.75 -2.61
CA GLY A 248 10.05 15.41 -2.05
C GLY A 248 11.03 15.16 -0.91
N THR A 249 11.38 13.89 -0.69
CA THR A 249 12.24 13.49 0.43
C THR A 249 13.22 12.41 0.01
N THR A 250 14.44 12.48 0.53
CA THR A 250 15.44 11.40 0.47
C THR A 250 15.72 10.91 1.89
N ILE A 251 15.36 9.67 2.17
CA ILE A 251 15.71 8.96 3.39
C ILE A 251 16.98 8.16 3.13
N THR A 252 18.04 8.48 3.85
CA THR A 252 19.32 7.78 3.83
C THR A 252 19.49 7.03 5.12
N LEU A 253 19.68 5.72 5.00
CA LEU A 253 19.91 4.81 6.09
C LEU A 253 21.39 4.48 6.15
N VAL A 254 22.05 4.82 7.27
CA VAL A 254 23.39 4.33 7.57
C VAL A 254 23.24 2.97 8.21
N MET A 255 23.52 1.93 7.44
CA MET A 255 23.16 0.55 7.78
C MET A 255 24.04 0.02 8.93
N LYS A 256 23.46 -0.85 9.76
CA LYS A 256 24.24 -1.60 10.76
C LYS A 256 25.09 -2.66 10.08
N GLU A 257 26.17 -3.08 10.74
CA GLU A 257 27.04 -4.15 10.23
C GLU A 257 26.27 -5.47 10.06
N GLU A 258 25.35 -5.80 10.96
CA GLU A 258 24.53 -7.01 10.82
C GLU A 258 23.41 -6.91 9.76
N ALA A 259 23.25 -5.74 9.14
CA ALA A 259 22.18 -5.44 8.18
C ALA A 259 22.71 -5.24 6.74
N SER A 260 23.98 -5.60 6.47
CA SER A 260 24.60 -5.47 5.15
C SER A 260 23.89 -6.27 4.05
N ASP A 261 23.17 -7.33 4.41
CA ASP A 261 22.35 -8.13 3.47
C ASP A 261 21.33 -7.28 2.71
N TYR A 262 20.86 -6.18 3.31
CA TYR A 262 19.90 -5.25 2.69
C TYR A 262 20.53 -4.25 1.72
N LEU A 263 21.86 -4.28 1.54
CA LEU A 263 22.55 -3.53 0.48
C LEU A 263 22.71 -4.36 -0.80
N GLU A 264 22.47 -5.67 -0.72
CA GLU A 264 22.45 -6.56 -1.88
C GLU A 264 21.23 -6.28 -2.77
N LEU A 265 21.50 -6.10 -4.07
CA LEU A 265 20.48 -5.72 -5.04
C LEU A 265 19.33 -6.73 -5.09
N GLU A 266 19.65 -8.03 -5.11
CA GLU A 266 18.64 -9.07 -5.19
C GLU A 266 17.77 -9.13 -3.93
N THR A 267 18.35 -8.83 -2.76
CA THR A 267 17.59 -8.70 -1.50
C THR A 267 16.58 -7.55 -1.60
N ILE A 268 17.03 -6.36 -2.03
CA ILE A 268 16.16 -5.19 -2.19
C ILE A 268 15.03 -5.50 -3.19
N LYS A 269 15.38 -6.06 -4.36
CA LYS A 269 14.40 -6.45 -5.38
C LYS A 269 13.34 -7.39 -4.84
N ASN A 270 13.75 -8.41 -4.08
CA ASN A 270 12.82 -9.38 -3.50
C ASN A 270 11.94 -8.77 -2.42
N LEU A 271 12.47 -7.85 -1.61
CA LEU A 271 11.67 -7.12 -0.61
C LEU A 271 10.62 -6.23 -1.26
N VAL A 272 10.99 -5.46 -2.28
CA VAL A 272 10.05 -4.60 -3.02
C VAL A 272 8.95 -5.45 -3.68
N ARG A 273 9.32 -6.55 -4.36
CA ARG A 273 8.35 -7.49 -4.95
C ARG A 273 7.45 -8.17 -3.92
N LYS A 274 7.94 -8.42 -2.71
CA LYS A 274 7.16 -9.08 -1.65
C LYS A 274 6.14 -8.14 -1.04
N TYR A 275 6.54 -6.90 -0.74
CA TYR A 275 5.75 -6.00 0.09
C TYR A 275 5.01 -4.89 -0.66
N SER A 276 5.57 -4.44 -1.77
CA SER A 276 5.21 -3.18 -2.42
C SER A 276 4.87 -3.34 -3.90
N GLN A 277 4.62 -4.57 -4.35
CA GLN A 277 4.33 -4.90 -5.75
C GLN A 277 3.11 -4.16 -6.33
N PHE A 278 2.17 -3.77 -5.49
CA PHE A 278 0.90 -3.18 -5.93
C PHE A 278 0.72 -1.72 -5.50
N ILE A 279 1.79 -1.09 -4.99
CA ILE A 279 1.79 0.35 -4.75
C ILE A 279 1.52 1.08 -6.08
N ASN A 280 0.71 2.14 -6.01
CA ASN A 280 0.18 2.81 -7.20
C ASN A 280 1.23 3.58 -8.01
N PHE A 281 2.35 3.92 -7.38
CA PHE A 281 3.40 4.74 -7.99
C PHE A 281 4.59 3.89 -8.44
N PRO A 282 5.25 4.23 -9.57
CA PRO A 282 6.44 3.52 -10.04
C PRO A 282 7.57 3.49 -8.99
N ILE A 283 8.05 2.29 -8.69
CA ILE A 283 9.18 2.03 -7.82
C ILE A 283 10.36 1.56 -8.67
N TYR A 284 11.44 2.31 -8.65
CA TYR A 284 12.67 1.99 -9.37
C TYR A 284 13.77 1.56 -8.41
N VAL A 285 14.55 0.55 -8.81
CA VAL A 285 15.75 0.11 -8.09
C VAL A 285 16.96 0.29 -9.00
N TRP A 286 17.99 0.99 -8.52
CA TRP A 286 19.24 1.17 -9.23
C TRP A 286 19.96 -0.17 -9.38
N SER A 287 19.99 -0.71 -10.61
CA SER A 287 20.43 -2.08 -10.88
C SER A 287 21.44 -2.11 -12.01
N SER A 288 22.40 -3.02 -11.92
CA SER A 288 23.36 -3.30 -12.99
C SER A 288 22.82 -4.36 -13.95
N LYS A 289 22.90 -4.12 -15.25
CA LYS A 289 22.66 -5.09 -16.32
C LYS A 289 23.96 -5.29 -17.10
N THR A 290 24.28 -6.54 -17.42
CA THR A 290 25.41 -6.86 -18.31
C THR A 290 24.89 -6.85 -19.75
N GLU A 291 25.31 -5.87 -20.52
CA GLU A 291 25.01 -5.77 -21.94
C GLU A 291 26.25 -6.16 -22.75
N THR A 292 26.07 -6.97 -23.79
CA THR A 292 27.14 -7.31 -24.73
C THR A 292 27.18 -6.23 -25.79
N VAL A 293 28.19 -5.37 -25.73
CA VAL A 293 28.43 -4.31 -26.71
C VAL A 293 29.45 -4.84 -27.72
N GLU A 294 29.15 -4.72 -29.00
CA GLU A 294 30.09 -5.00 -30.08
C GLU A 294 30.96 -3.77 -30.31
N GLU A 295 32.21 -3.80 -29.83
CA GLU A 295 33.18 -2.73 -30.10
C GLU A 295 34.00 -3.09 -31.36
N PRO A 296 34.23 -2.12 -32.28
CA PRO A 296 35.16 -2.31 -33.38
C PRO A 296 36.59 -2.37 -32.83
N ILE A 297 37.37 -3.33 -33.30
CA ILE A 297 38.80 -3.43 -32.95
C ILE A 297 39.51 -2.27 -33.65
N GLU A 298 40.15 -1.36 -32.89
CA GLU A 298 41.12 -0.42 -33.47
C GLU A 298 42.34 -1.23 -33.95
N GLU A 299 42.81 -0.93 -35.17
CA GLU A 299 43.82 -1.69 -35.94
C GLU A 299 45.21 -1.82 -35.27
N GLU A 300 45.42 -1.34 -34.05
CA GLU A 300 46.73 -1.34 -33.37
C GLU A 300 47.14 -2.71 -32.79
N GLU A 301 46.24 -3.68 -32.66
CA GLU A 301 46.61 -5.05 -32.20
C GLU A 301 47.06 -6.01 -33.32
N GLU A 302 47.00 -5.61 -34.60
CA GLU A 302 47.46 -6.48 -35.71
C GLU A 302 48.99 -6.58 -35.79
N ALA A 303 49.74 -5.62 -35.24
CA ALA A 303 51.21 -5.61 -35.37
C ALA A 303 51.96 -6.63 -34.47
N GLU A 304 51.35 -7.15 -33.40
CA GLU A 304 52.04 -8.07 -32.47
C GLU A 304 51.81 -9.56 -32.76
N LYS A 305 50.97 -9.91 -33.76
CA LYS A 305 50.69 -11.33 -34.09
C LYS A 305 51.33 -11.84 -35.38
N GLU A 306 51.95 -10.98 -36.19
CA GLU A 306 52.59 -11.40 -37.45
C GLU A 306 54.03 -11.96 -37.28
N GLU A 307 54.73 -11.78 -36.15
CA GLU A 307 56.11 -12.29 -35.99
C GLU A 307 56.22 -13.74 -35.46
N ALA A 308 55.11 -14.46 -35.22
CA ALA A 308 55.15 -15.79 -34.57
C ALA A 308 54.73 -16.99 -35.45
N ALA A 309 54.53 -16.80 -36.76
CA ALA A 309 54.07 -17.88 -37.65
C ALA A 309 54.79 -17.89 -39.00
N GLU A 310 56.11 -18.08 -38.99
CA GLU A 310 56.84 -18.65 -40.13
C GLU A 310 57.25 -20.09 -39.77
N ASP A 311 56.42 -21.07 -40.14
CA ASP A 311 56.89 -22.28 -40.84
C ASP A 311 55.70 -23.19 -41.21
N GLU A 312 55.77 -23.70 -42.45
CA GLU A 312 54.94 -24.70 -43.12
C GLU A 312 53.79 -24.20 -44.03
N ALA A 313 54.11 -24.29 -45.33
CA ALA A 313 53.26 -24.11 -46.50
C ALA A 313 52.27 -25.26 -46.69
N GLU A 314 51.03 -24.98 -47.12
CA GLU A 314 50.56 -25.27 -48.49
C GLU A 314 49.05 -24.96 -48.69
N VAL A 315 48.80 -24.29 -49.84
CA VAL A 315 47.61 -24.27 -50.71
C VAL A 315 46.43 -23.35 -50.39
N GLU A 316 46.27 -22.41 -51.33
CA GLU A 316 45.18 -21.47 -51.61
C GLU A 316 43.86 -22.16 -51.94
N GLU A 317 42.75 -21.60 -51.45
CA GLU A 317 41.51 -21.38 -52.22
C GLU A 317 41.01 -19.99 -51.81
N GLU A 318 40.95 -19.07 -52.78
CA GLU A 318 40.35 -17.74 -52.66
C GLU A 318 38.84 -17.87 -52.52
N ASP A 319 38.23 -17.21 -51.53
CA ASP A 319 36.84 -16.77 -51.61
C ASP A 319 36.73 -15.35 -51.05
N GLU A 320 36.21 -14.48 -51.91
CA GLU A 320 35.98 -13.05 -51.73
C GLU A 320 34.91 -12.79 -50.65
N ASP A 321 35.27 -12.09 -49.57
CA ASP A 321 34.38 -11.15 -48.87
C ASP A 321 35.21 -10.29 -47.89
N LYS A 322 35.81 -9.22 -48.43
CA LYS A 322 36.39 -8.11 -47.64
C LYS A 322 35.28 -7.12 -47.27
N ASP A 323 35.44 -6.50 -46.11
CA ASP A 323 34.62 -5.42 -45.51
C ASP A 323 33.43 -5.82 -44.62
N LYS A 324 33.72 -6.56 -43.55
CA LYS A 324 33.07 -6.30 -42.25
C LYS A 324 34.13 -6.12 -41.16
N PRO A 325 34.12 -5.01 -40.40
CA PRO A 325 35.02 -4.85 -39.27
C PRO A 325 34.77 -5.98 -38.27
N LYS A 326 35.83 -6.68 -37.84
CA LYS A 326 35.74 -7.70 -36.79
C LYS A 326 35.32 -6.99 -35.50
N THR A 327 34.08 -7.21 -35.06
CA THR A 327 33.59 -6.70 -33.78
C THR A 327 33.93 -7.68 -32.65
N LYS A 328 34.49 -7.18 -31.55
CA LYS A 328 34.69 -7.97 -30.32
C LYS A 328 33.48 -7.75 -29.43
N LYS A 329 32.82 -8.84 -29.01
CA LYS A 329 31.76 -8.78 -28.00
C LYS A 329 32.41 -8.52 -26.64
N VAL A 330 32.25 -7.31 -26.13
CA VAL A 330 32.71 -6.92 -24.80
C VAL A 330 31.48 -6.84 -23.88
N GLU A 331 31.50 -7.60 -22.78
CA GLU A 331 30.48 -7.51 -21.74
C GLU A 331 30.70 -6.23 -20.93
N LYS A 332 29.77 -5.28 -21.02
CA LYS A 332 29.80 -4.02 -20.26
C LYS A 332 28.66 -4.00 -19.25
N THR A 333 29.00 -3.73 -17.99
CA THR A 333 28.00 -3.52 -16.94
C THR A 333 27.46 -2.09 -17.02
N VAL A 334 26.20 -1.95 -17.42
CA VAL A 334 25.47 -0.68 -17.46
C VAL A 334 24.57 -0.60 -16.22
N TRP A 335 24.55 0.56 -15.57
CA TRP A 335 23.69 0.81 -14.42
C TRP A 335 22.50 1.68 -14.84
N ASP A 336 21.29 1.23 -14.51
CA ASP A 336 20.06 1.95 -14.84
C ASP A 336 18.96 1.70 -13.80
N TRP A 337 17.91 2.51 -13.85
CA TRP A 337 16.71 2.39 -13.02
C TRP A 337 15.79 1.28 -13.54
N GLU A 338 15.67 0.18 -12.78
CA GLU A 338 14.78 -0.93 -13.10
C GLU A 338 13.43 -0.76 -12.40
N LEU A 339 12.33 -0.76 -13.16
CA LEU A 339 10.97 -0.72 -12.63
C LEU A 339 10.63 -2.05 -11.94
N MET A 340 10.14 -1.97 -10.70
CA MET A 340 9.87 -3.14 -9.87
C MET A 340 8.40 -3.57 -9.79
N ASN A 341 7.47 -2.63 -9.95
CA ASN A 341 6.02 -2.84 -9.79
C ASN A 341 5.26 -2.56 -11.09
N ASP A 342 5.47 -3.41 -12.08
CA ASP A 342 4.81 -3.36 -13.39
C ASP A 342 3.34 -3.84 -13.37
N ILE A 343 2.95 -4.63 -12.35
CA ILE A 343 1.62 -5.22 -12.28
C ILE A 343 0.59 -4.28 -11.66
N LYS A 344 -0.53 -4.11 -12.36
CA LYS A 344 -1.69 -3.35 -11.86
C LYS A 344 -2.57 -4.21 -10.93
N PRO A 345 -3.11 -3.64 -9.83
CA PRO A 345 -4.00 -4.35 -8.92
C PRO A 345 -5.40 -4.53 -9.52
N ILE A 346 -5.60 -5.61 -10.29
CA ILE A 346 -6.85 -5.86 -11.03
C ILE A 346 -8.08 -6.05 -10.14
N TRP A 347 -7.92 -6.47 -8.88
CA TRP A 347 -9.04 -6.67 -7.93
C TRP A 347 -9.67 -5.36 -7.44
N GLN A 348 -9.05 -4.21 -7.72
CA GLN A 348 -9.64 -2.92 -7.36
C GLN A 348 -10.65 -2.45 -8.41
N ARG A 349 -10.48 -2.89 -9.66
CA ARG A 349 -11.39 -2.58 -10.77
C ARG A 349 -12.65 -3.44 -10.70
N PRO A 350 -13.80 -2.94 -11.17
CA PRO A 350 -14.99 -3.75 -11.35
C PRO A 350 -14.71 -4.96 -12.24
N ALA A 351 -15.20 -6.15 -11.87
CA ALA A 351 -14.95 -7.39 -12.63
C ALA A 351 -15.37 -7.31 -14.11
N LYS A 352 -16.32 -6.44 -14.44
CA LYS A 352 -16.81 -6.20 -15.82
C LYS A 352 -15.83 -5.42 -16.70
N GLU A 353 -14.89 -4.71 -16.11
CA GLU A 353 -13.91 -3.88 -16.83
C GLU A 353 -12.59 -4.61 -17.05
N VAL A 354 -12.42 -5.80 -16.47
CA VAL A 354 -11.17 -6.58 -16.53
C VAL A 354 -11.31 -7.66 -17.60
N GLU A 355 -10.41 -7.63 -18.58
CA GLU A 355 -10.40 -8.60 -19.67
C GLU A 355 -9.77 -9.94 -19.22
N GLU A 356 -10.12 -11.04 -19.89
CA GLU A 356 -9.61 -12.39 -19.56
C GLU A 356 -8.07 -12.45 -19.61
N ASP A 357 -7.47 -11.78 -20.59
CA ASP A 357 -6.02 -11.74 -20.75
C ASP A 357 -5.32 -11.01 -19.60
N GLU A 358 -5.98 -10.04 -18.96
CA GLU A 358 -5.46 -9.37 -17.77
C GLU A 358 -5.45 -10.32 -16.56
N TYR A 359 -6.47 -11.18 -16.39
CA TYR A 359 -6.47 -12.20 -15.34
C TYR A 359 -5.36 -13.23 -15.54
N LYS A 360 -5.13 -13.66 -16.79
CA LYS A 360 -4.06 -14.62 -17.12
C LYS A 360 -2.67 -14.03 -16.88
N ALA A 361 -2.44 -12.80 -17.32
CA ALA A 361 -1.18 -12.09 -17.11
C ALA A 361 -0.92 -11.85 -15.63
N PHE A 362 -1.96 -11.46 -14.88
CA PHE A 362 -1.90 -11.30 -13.44
C PHE A 362 -1.55 -12.62 -12.74
N TYR A 363 -2.22 -13.71 -13.10
CA TYR A 363 -1.97 -15.04 -12.52
C TYR A 363 -0.51 -15.47 -12.71
N LYS A 364 0.00 -15.48 -13.94
CA LYS A 364 1.37 -15.92 -14.26
C LYS A 364 2.41 -15.18 -13.41
N THR A 365 2.23 -13.88 -13.26
CA THR A 365 3.18 -13.04 -12.54
C THR A 365 3.02 -13.13 -11.02
N PHE A 366 1.79 -13.24 -10.51
CA PHE A 366 1.50 -13.39 -9.08
C PHE A 366 1.92 -14.76 -8.53
N SER A 367 1.60 -15.84 -9.25
CA SER A 367 1.83 -17.21 -8.83
C SER A 367 3.22 -17.73 -9.20
N ARG A 368 3.95 -17.01 -10.07
CA ARG A 368 5.22 -17.43 -10.69
C ARG A 368 5.08 -18.74 -11.49
N ASP A 369 3.88 -19.04 -11.98
CA ASP A 369 3.64 -20.18 -12.87
C ASP A 369 3.75 -19.75 -14.34
N SER A 370 4.24 -20.66 -15.18
CA SER A 370 4.23 -20.51 -16.64
C SER A 370 2.86 -20.77 -17.26
N ASP A 371 2.07 -21.64 -16.61
CA ASP A 371 0.79 -22.12 -17.12
C ASP A 371 -0.34 -21.13 -16.83
N GLU A 372 -1.41 -21.20 -17.62
CA GLU A 372 -2.62 -20.42 -17.38
C GLU A 372 -3.50 -21.08 -16.30
N PRO A 373 -4.31 -20.30 -15.56
CA PRO A 373 -5.25 -20.89 -14.62
C PRO A 373 -6.37 -21.61 -15.37
N ILE A 374 -6.93 -22.68 -14.78
CA ILE A 374 -8.11 -23.37 -15.32
C ILE A 374 -9.32 -22.45 -15.30
N SER A 375 -9.48 -21.74 -14.19
CA SER A 375 -10.59 -20.84 -13.92
C SER A 375 -10.17 -19.83 -12.87
N HIS A 376 -10.84 -18.69 -12.90
CA HIS A 376 -10.74 -17.67 -11.86
C HIS A 376 -12.14 -17.28 -11.38
N ILE A 377 -12.22 -16.66 -10.21
CA ILE A 377 -13.42 -16.01 -9.70
C ILE A 377 -13.02 -14.66 -9.11
N HIS A 378 -13.69 -13.59 -9.55
CA HIS A 378 -13.51 -12.24 -9.04
C HIS A 378 -14.81 -11.79 -8.39
N PHE A 379 -14.79 -11.52 -7.09
CA PHE A 379 -15.97 -11.11 -6.35
C PHE A 379 -15.66 -10.05 -5.30
N THR A 380 -16.70 -9.33 -4.90
CA THR A 380 -16.70 -8.46 -3.73
C THR A 380 -17.66 -9.07 -2.73
N ALA A 381 -17.19 -9.32 -1.51
CA ALA A 381 -18.02 -9.75 -0.40
C ALA A 381 -18.39 -8.53 0.44
N GLU A 382 -19.69 -8.39 0.71
CA GLU A 382 -20.25 -7.33 1.53
C GLU A 382 -20.89 -7.97 2.77
N GLY A 383 -20.44 -7.55 3.95
CA GLY A 383 -20.86 -8.05 5.25
C GLY A 383 -20.34 -7.12 6.35
N GLU A 384 -20.11 -7.64 7.56
CA GLU A 384 -19.40 -6.88 8.61
C GLU A 384 -18.00 -6.44 8.13
N VAL A 385 -17.38 -7.30 7.32
CA VAL A 385 -16.15 -7.01 6.60
C VAL A 385 -16.45 -6.92 5.11
N THR A 386 -16.16 -5.77 4.51
CA THR A 386 -16.18 -5.65 3.04
C THR A 386 -14.79 -5.96 2.49
N PHE A 387 -14.71 -6.88 1.53
CA PHE A 387 -13.45 -7.21 0.87
C PHE A 387 -13.63 -7.58 -0.60
N LYS A 388 -12.60 -7.30 -1.39
CA LYS A 388 -12.49 -7.72 -2.79
C LYS A 388 -11.51 -8.88 -2.88
N SER A 389 -11.82 -9.89 -3.69
CA SER A 389 -10.99 -11.09 -3.81
C SER A 389 -10.95 -11.59 -5.24
N ILE A 390 -9.79 -12.12 -5.63
CA ILE A 390 -9.64 -12.91 -6.85
C ILE A 390 -8.98 -14.22 -6.49
N LEU A 391 -9.65 -15.32 -6.80
CA LEU A 391 -9.15 -16.68 -6.59
C LEU A 391 -8.96 -17.39 -7.93
N PHE A 392 -7.92 -18.21 -8.01
CA PHE A 392 -7.48 -18.93 -9.20
C PHE A 392 -7.32 -20.42 -8.89
N ILE A 393 -7.71 -21.24 -9.86
CA ILE A 393 -7.47 -22.68 -9.87
C ILE A 393 -6.29 -22.97 -10.82
N PRO A 394 -5.16 -23.51 -10.34
CA PRO A 394 -4.02 -23.84 -11.18
C PRO A 394 -4.31 -24.98 -12.16
N ALA A 395 -3.73 -24.93 -13.37
CA ALA A 395 -3.82 -26.00 -14.38
C ALA A 395 -3.23 -27.32 -13.92
N SER A 396 -2.10 -27.25 -13.21
CA SER A 396 -1.40 -28.39 -12.68
C SER A 396 -1.40 -28.33 -11.15
N ALA A 397 -1.55 -29.48 -10.50
CA ALA A 397 -1.40 -29.56 -9.06
C ALA A 397 0.00 -29.06 -8.65
N PRO A 398 0.11 -28.13 -7.68
CA PRO A 398 1.40 -27.65 -7.21
C PRO A 398 2.30 -28.81 -6.74
N ARG A 399 3.60 -28.72 -7.02
CA ARG A 399 4.55 -29.72 -6.54
C ARG A 399 4.56 -29.75 -5.01
N GLY A 400 4.45 -30.94 -4.44
CA GLY A 400 4.42 -31.12 -2.99
C GLY A 400 3.18 -30.59 -2.31
N LEU A 401 2.03 -30.59 -3.01
CA LEU A 401 0.72 -30.24 -2.44
C LEU A 401 0.30 -31.16 -1.28
N PHE A 402 0.64 -32.45 -1.38
CA PHE A 402 0.33 -33.46 -0.36
C PHE A 402 1.49 -33.73 0.60
N ASP A 403 2.64 -33.09 0.38
CA ASP A 403 3.77 -33.19 1.29
C ASP A 403 3.37 -32.51 2.60
N GLU A 404 3.42 -33.25 3.70
CA GLU A 404 3.03 -32.73 5.03
C GLU A 404 1.61 -32.14 5.03
N TYR A 405 0.66 -32.88 4.42
CA TYR A 405 -0.73 -32.47 4.28
C TYR A 405 -1.32 -32.01 5.63
N GLY A 406 -1.74 -30.75 5.66
CA GLY A 406 -2.38 -30.12 6.81
C GLY A 406 -1.45 -29.56 7.88
N THR A 407 -0.14 -29.72 7.75
CA THR A 407 0.88 -29.04 8.58
C THR A 407 1.71 -28.04 7.78
N LYS A 408 1.91 -28.27 6.48
CA LYS A 408 2.60 -27.33 5.60
C LYS A 408 1.76 -26.08 5.37
N LYS A 409 2.34 -24.93 5.70
CA LYS A 409 1.78 -23.61 5.35
C LYS A 409 2.12 -23.32 3.89
N ASN A 410 1.09 -23.08 3.08
CA ASN A 410 1.27 -22.64 1.70
C ASN A 410 1.04 -21.13 1.62
N ASP A 411 1.79 -20.48 0.74
CA ASP A 411 1.80 -19.03 0.49
C ASP A 411 0.93 -18.61 -0.69
N PHE A 412 -0.04 -19.47 -1.06
CA PHE A 412 -0.83 -19.35 -2.27
C PHE A 412 -1.87 -18.23 -2.24
N ILE A 413 -2.42 -17.93 -1.06
CA ILE A 413 -3.34 -16.81 -0.85
C ILE A 413 -2.61 -15.73 -0.08
N LYS A 414 -2.68 -14.50 -0.59
CA LYS A 414 -2.01 -13.35 0.00
C LYS A 414 -3.02 -12.29 0.40
N LEU A 415 -2.91 -11.81 1.64
CA LEU A 415 -3.71 -10.73 2.20
C LEU A 415 -3.02 -9.40 1.93
N PHE A 416 -3.73 -8.49 1.26
CA PHE A 416 -3.29 -7.13 1.02
C PHE A 416 -4.25 -6.15 1.68
N VAL A 417 -3.74 -5.15 2.38
CA VAL A 417 -4.55 -4.03 2.91
C VAL A 417 -4.03 -2.78 2.25
N ARG A 418 -4.90 -2.01 1.58
CA ARG A 418 -4.52 -0.80 0.82
C ARG A 418 -3.31 -1.04 -0.09
N ARG A 419 -3.32 -2.17 -0.81
CA ARG A 419 -2.27 -2.60 -1.76
C ARG A 419 -0.91 -2.97 -1.11
N VAL A 420 -0.83 -2.99 0.22
CA VAL A 420 0.36 -3.42 0.98
C VAL A 420 0.19 -4.86 1.44
N PHE A 421 1.21 -5.69 1.22
CA PHE A 421 1.19 -7.09 1.68
C PHE A 421 1.25 -7.17 3.21
N ILE A 422 0.35 -7.96 3.81
CA ILE A 422 0.27 -8.18 5.25
C ILE A 422 0.77 -9.58 5.63
N THR A 423 0.12 -10.61 5.11
CA THR A 423 0.39 -12.00 5.47
C THR A 423 -0.09 -12.95 4.37
N ASP A 424 0.52 -14.12 4.32
CA ASP A 424 0.16 -15.29 3.52
C ASP A 424 -0.30 -16.46 4.40
N ASP A 425 -0.38 -16.26 5.72
CA ASP A 425 -0.85 -17.26 6.68
C ASP A 425 -2.39 -17.37 6.67
N PHE A 426 -2.91 -18.23 5.80
CA PHE A 426 -4.34 -18.49 5.61
C PHE A 426 -4.81 -19.85 6.18
N HIS A 427 -4.03 -20.47 7.07
CA HIS A 427 -4.33 -21.83 7.56
C HIS A 427 -5.70 -21.96 8.21
N ASP A 428 -6.14 -20.92 8.93
CA ASP A 428 -7.39 -20.94 9.70
C ASP A 428 -8.59 -20.46 8.86
N MET A 429 -8.34 -19.73 7.77
CA MET A 429 -9.39 -19.17 6.89
C MET A 429 -9.78 -20.09 5.73
N MET A 430 -8.91 -21.05 5.35
CA MET A 430 -9.14 -21.92 4.21
C MET A 430 -9.18 -23.40 4.63
N PRO A 431 -10.20 -24.16 4.21
CA PRO A 431 -10.22 -25.60 4.41
C PRO A 431 -9.00 -26.28 3.77
N LYS A 432 -8.41 -27.25 4.48
CA LYS A 432 -7.17 -27.94 4.06
C LYS A 432 -7.28 -28.62 2.68
N TYR A 433 -8.49 -29.01 2.27
CA TYR A 433 -8.72 -29.61 0.96
C TYR A 433 -8.70 -28.60 -0.20
N LEU A 434 -8.79 -27.29 0.07
CA LEU A 434 -8.68 -26.21 -0.92
C LEU A 434 -7.29 -25.57 -0.96
N ASN A 435 -6.28 -26.23 -0.37
CA ASN A 435 -4.92 -25.72 -0.24
C ASN A 435 -4.12 -25.67 -1.57
N PHE A 436 -4.81 -25.73 -2.71
CA PHE A 436 -4.26 -25.54 -4.06
C PHE A 436 -4.74 -24.22 -4.70
N ILE A 437 -5.76 -23.57 -4.13
CA ILE A 437 -6.28 -22.30 -4.63
C ILE A 437 -5.25 -21.21 -4.40
N LYS A 438 -4.95 -20.44 -5.45
CA LYS A 438 -4.07 -19.27 -5.40
C LYS A 438 -4.90 -18.00 -5.50
N GLY A 439 -4.52 -16.90 -4.84
CA GLY A 439 -5.31 -15.68 -4.97
C GLY A 439 -4.91 -14.53 -4.06
N VAL A 440 -5.67 -13.44 -4.19
CA VAL A 440 -5.51 -12.23 -3.38
C VAL A 440 -6.80 -11.93 -2.64
N VAL A 441 -6.66 -11.48 -1.39
CA VAL A 441 -7.76 -10.97 -0.59
C VAL A 441 -7.42 -9.54 -0.18
N SER A 442 -8.33 -8.61 -0.42
CA SER A 442 -8.14 -7.18 -0.14
C SER A 442 -9.35 -6.59 0.57
N PRO A 443 -9.36 -6.55 1.91
CA PRO A 443 -10.41 -5.84 2.65
C PRO A 443 -10.35 -4.33 2.41
N SER A 444 -11.53 -3.70 2.40
CA SER A 444 -11.69 -2.26 2.19
C SER A 444 -11.27 -1.45 3.41
N VAL A 445 -11.42 -2.03 4.61
CA VAL A 445 -11.03 -1.43 5.89
C VAL A 445 -9.81 -2.19 6.42
N CYS A 446 -8.93 -1.45 7.09
CA CYS A 446 -7.85 -2.04 7.88
C CYS A 446 -8.47 -2.82 9.04
N LEU A 447 -8.80 -4.10 8.79
CA LEU A 447 -9.23 -5.04 9.82
C LEU A 447 -8.12 -5.12 10.86
N PHE A 448 -8.35 -4.51 12.02
CA PHE A 448 -7.49 -4.42 13.21
C PHE A 448 -6.09 -5.04 13.03
N LEU A 449 -5.25 -4.36 12.24
CA LEU A 449 -3.84 -4.68 12.17
C LEU A 449 -3.24 -4.30 13.52
N SER A 450 -2.75 -5.30 14.26
CA SER A 450 -1.90 -5.02 15.42
C SER A 450 -0.71 -4.17 14.97
N VAL A 451 -0.31 -3.22 15.83
CA VAL A 451 0.86 -2.34 15.65
C VAL A 451 2.13 -3.15 15.32
N ALA A 452 2.18 -4.43 15.70
CA ALA A 452 3.09 -5.44 15.18
C ALA A 452 2.44 -6.14 13.97
N SER A 453 2.70 -5.64 12.76
CA SER A 453 2.08 -6.12 11.52
C SER A 453 2.37 -7.60 11.24
N LYS A 454 1.49 -8.48 11.76
CA LYS A 454 1.38 -9.90 11.41
C LYS A 454 0.21 -10.63 12.06
N ILE A 455 -0.46 -10.07 13.06
CA ILE A 455 -1.53 -10.77 13.80
C ILE A 455 -2.84 -10.01 13.66
N PHE A 456 -3.80 -10.65 12.98
CA PHE A 456 -5.21 -10.32 13.04
C PHE A 456 -5.69 -10.55 14.48
N ARG A 457 -6.35 -9.57 15.10
CA ARG A 457 -6.79 -9.68 16.50
C ARG A 457 -8.31 -9.60 16.59
N SER A 458 -8.97 -10.75 16.44
CA SER A 458 -10.24 -11.05 17.12
C SER A 458 -10.41 -12.55 17.38
N HIS A 459 -9.82 -13.07 18.47
CA HIS A 459 -10.17 -14.38 19.04
C HIS A 459 -11.59 -14.42 19.66
N LYS A 460 -12.51 -13.56 19.20
CA LYS A 460 -13.90 -13.51 19.64
C LYS A 460 -14.90 -13.79 18.52
N ASP A 461 -14.50 -13.67 17.26
CA ASP A 461 -15.40 -13.90 16.12
C ASP A 461 -15.31 -15.37 15.64
N GLU A 462 -14.20 -16.05 15.92
CA GLU A 462 -13.94 -17.44 15.50
C GLU A 462 -14.85 -18.52 16.12
N GLN A 463 -15.64 -18.21 17.16
CA GLN A 463 -16.57 -19.19 17.75
C GLN A 463 -18.02 -19.08 17.28
N ASN A 464 -18.35 -18.09 16.44
CA ASN A 464 -19.72 -17.92 15.95
C ASN A 464 -19.89 -18.04 14.43
N GLU A 465 -18.80 -18.24 13.68
CA GLU A 465 -18.86 -18.52 12.24
C GLU A 465 -18.48 -19.98 11.95
N GLU A 466 -19.36 -20.91 12.33
CA GLU A 466 -19.58 -22.06 11.43
C GLU A 466 -20.23 -21.51 10.16
N PRO A 467 -19.93 -22.02 8.96
CA PRO A 467 -20.46 -21.45 7.72
C PRO A 467 -21.96 -21.74 7.60
N THR A 468 -22.78 -20.81 8.09
CA THR A 468 -24.22 -20.68 7.80
C THR A 468 -24.44 -20.03 6.44
N VAL A 469 -23.63 -20.37 5.45
CA VAL A 469 -23.83 -19.96 4.06
C VAL A 469 -24.03 -21.23 3.24
N ASP A 470 -25.19 -21.30 2.60
CA ASP A 470 -25.67 -22.31 1.63
C ASP A 470 -26.27 -23.65 2.12
N TRP A 471 -25.98 -24.15 3.31
CA TRP A 471 -26.53 -25.47 3.70
C TRP A 471 -28.02 -25.48 4.07
N GLN A 472 -28.60 -24.37 4.52
CA GLN A 472 -30.03 -24.31 4.85
C GLN A 472 -30.92 -24.23 3.61
N ARG A 473 -30.46 -23.57 2.52
CA ARG A 473 -31.19 -23.51 1.25
C ARG A 473 -31.21 -24.83 0.50
N GLU A 474 -30.13 -25.61 0.57
CA GLU A 474 -30.07 -26.95 -0.05
C GLU A 474 -30.98 -27.94 0.71
N ARG A 475 -31.02 -27.86 2.05
CA ARG A 475 -31.82 -28.76 2.90
C ARG A 475 -33.33 -28.48 2.86
N GLU A 476 -33.74 -27.24 2.56
CA GLU A 476 -35.15 -26.90 2.29
C GLU A 476 -35.58 -27.34 0.88
N ARG A 477 -34.69 -27.23 -0.12
CA ARG A 477 -34.96 -27.68 -1.49
C ARG A 477 -35.16 -29.20 -1.59
N GLU A 478 -34.44 -29.99 -0.80
CA GLU A 478 -34.63 -31.45 -0.74
C GLU A 478 -35.92 -31.89 -0.02
N ARG A 479 -36.47 -31.06 0.90
CA ARG A 479 -37.74 -31.35 1.58
C ARG A 479 -38.96 -31.06 0.72
N GLU A 480 -38.90 -30.09 -0.19
CA GLU A 480 -40.00 -29.75 -1.09
C GLU A 480 -40.14 -30.72 -2.27
N THR A 481 -39.11 -31.49 -2.61
CA THR A 481 -39.17 -32.53 -3.66
C THR A 481 -39.65 -33.90 -3.19
N ASN A 482 -39.99 -34.07 -1.90
CA ASN A 482 -40.38 -35.37 -1.33
C ASN A 482 -41.75 -35.35 -0.61
N HIS A 483 -42.67 -34.50 -1.06
CA HIS A 483 -44.11 -34.56 -0.72
C HIS A 483 -44.99 -34.47 -1.95
#